data_AF-A0A167ASL1-F1
#
_entry.id   AF-A0A167ASL1-F1
#
_cell.length_a   1.000
_cell.length_b   1.000
_cell.length_c   1.000
_cell.angle_alpha   90.00
_cell.angle_beta   90.00
_cell.angle_gamma   90.00
#
_symmetry.space_group_name_H-M   'P 1'
#
loop_
_entity.id
_entity.type
_entity.pdbx_description
1 polymer ?
#
loop_
_entity_poly.entity_id
_entity_poly.type
_entity_poly.pdbx_seq_one_letter_code
_entity_poly.pdbx_strand_id
1 'polypeptide(L)'
;MNEMFETFNKANQSMFDTLRKVNDINQKAMEKLLSQQLDLTTAMVDVSMKNVELVSKAKGYQELLSGQADLARDCSQTLMTSYKNGHDVLNEARESMTKLMDESVKSAEETVKQATSIKKAA
;
A
#
# COMPACT_ATOMS: atom_id res chain seq x y z
N MET A 1 4.74 -28.99 33.17
CA MET A 1 3.52 -28.15 33.31
C MET A 1 3.79 -26.69 32.94
N ASN A 2 4.86 -26.05 33.47
CA ASN A 2 5.26 -24.68 33.07
C ASN A 2 5.55 -24.51 31.57
N GLU A 3 6.35 -25.39 30.95
CA GLU A 3 6.72 -25.25 29.53
C GLU A 3 5.54 -25.36 28.56
N MET A 4 4.54 -26.19 28.88
CA MET A 4 3.32 -26.31 28.08
C MET A 4 2.46 -25.04 28.17
N PHE A 5 2.39 -24.43 29.37
CA PHE A 5 1.68 -23.16 29.60
C PHE A 5 2.40 -21.98 28.91
N GLU A 6 3.73 -21.95 28.95
CA GLU A 6 4.54 -20.97 28.22
C GLU A 6 4.39 -21.10 26.70
N THR A 7 4.37 -22.33 26.17
CA THR A 7 4.15 -22.59 24.73
C THR A 7 2.77 -22.07 24.30
N PHE A 8 1.74 -22.29 25.10
CA PHE A 8 0.39 -21.80 24.83
C PHE A 8 0.31 -20.27 24.86
N ASN A 9 0.92 -19.63 25.86
CA ASN A 9 0.98 -18.16 25.93
C ASN A 9 1.74 -17.55 24.73
N LYS A 10 2.87 -18.15 24.33
CA LYS A 10 3.62 -17.71 23.14
C LYS A 10 2.79 -17.84 21.86
N ALA A 11 2.04 -18.93 21.70
CA ALA A 11 1.16 -19.12 20.54
C ALA A 11 0.06 -18.04 20.47
N ASN A 12 -0.61 -17.77 21.60
CA ASN A 12 -1.61 -16.70 21.68
C ASN A 12 -1.00 -15.32 21.36
N GLN A 13 0.17 -15.01 21.93
CA GLN A 13 0.83 -13.73 21.69
C GLN A 13 1.25 -13.57 20.22
N SER A 14 1.78 -14.63 19.60
CA SER A 14 2.12 -14.65 18.17
C SER A 14 0.90 -14.41 17.28
N MET A 15 -0.27 -14.95 17.65
CA MET A 15 -1.52 -14.71 16.93
C MET A 15 -1.96 -13.23 17.03
N PHE A 16 -1.94 -12.65 18.24
CA PHE A 16 -2.26 -11.24 18.42
C PHE A 16 -1.30 -10.32 17.66
N ASP A 17 0.00 -10.60 17.69
CA ASP A 17 1.01 -9.84 16.96
C ASP A 17 0.79 -9.93 15.44
N THR A 18 0.41 -11.11 14.93
CA THR A 18 0.08 -11.30 13.51
C THR A 18 -1.13 -10.45 13.12
N LEU A 19 -2.21 -10.46 13.91
CA LEU A 19 -3.39 -9.63 13.67
C LEU A 19 -3.06 -8.14 13.69
N ARG A 20 -2.20 -7.71 14.63
CA ARG A 20 -1.72 -6.33 14.70
C ARG A 20 -0.94 -5.95 13.44
N LYS A 21 -0.03 -6.81 12.97
CA LYS A 21 0.74 -6.59 11.74
C LYS A 21 -0.15 -6.51 10.49
N VAL A 22 -1.19 -7.34 10.39
CA VAL A 22 -2.19 -7.23 9.29
C VAL A 22 -2.88 -5.87 9.30
N ASN A 23 -3.34 -5.42 10.47
CA ASN A 23 -3.97 -4.12 10.60
C ASN A 23 -3.01 -2.98 10.22
N ASP A 24 -1.75 -3.04 10.68
CA ASP A 24 -0.73 -2.05 10.34
C ASP A 24 -0.45 -2.01 8.82
N ILE A 25 -0.43 -3.15 8.14
CA ILE A 25 -0.27 -3.23 6.67
C ILE A 25 -1.44 -2.53 5.99
N ASN A 26 -2.68 -2.82 6.40
CA ASN A 26 -3.87 -2.22 5.83
C ASN A 26 -3.93 -0.71 6.05
N GLN A 27 -3.59 -0.23 7.26
CA GLN A 27 -3.54 1.19 7.57
C GLN A 27 -2.51 1.92 6.70
N LYS A 28 -1.29 1.39 6.58
CA LYS A 28 -0.25 1.97 5.72
C LYS A 28 -0.67 2.01 4.26
N ALA A 29 -1.31 0.95 3.74
CA ALA A 29 -1.81 0.94 2.37
C ALA A 29 -2.89 2.01 2.17
N MET A 30 -3.83 2.15 3.10
CA MET A 30 -4.88 3.17 3.03
C MET A 30 -4.31 4.59 3.12
N GLU A 31 -3.37 4.85 4.02
CA GLU A 31 -2.70 6.16 4.13
C GLU A 31 -2.03 6.55 2.81
N LYS A 32 -1.27 5.63 2.21
CA LYS A 32 -0.62 5.87 0.92
C LYS A 32 -1.63 6.10 -0.21
N LEU A 33 -2.73 5.33 -0.26
CA LEU A 33 -3.80 5.52 -1.24
C LEU A 33 -4.50 6.87 -1.08
N LEU A 34 -4.70 7.32 0.17
CA LEU A 34 -5.26 8.65 0.46
C LEU A 34 -4.31 9.76 0.00
N SER A 35 -3.00 9.63 0.25
CA SER A 35 -2.00 10.55 -0.29
C SER A 35 -2.06 10.62 -1.82
N GLN A 36 -2.16 9.46 -2.50
CA GLN A 36 -2.31 9.44 -3.96
C GLN A 36 -3.58 10.12 -4.47
N GLN A 37 -4.70 10.02 -3.74
CA GLN A 37 -5.93 10.74 -4.09
C GLN A 37 -5.79 12.26 -3.93
N LEU A 38 -5.08 12.72 -2.89
CA LEU A 38 -4.78 14.15 -2.70
C LEU A 38 -3.84 14.68 -3.80
N ASP A 39 -2.82 13.91 -4.17
CA ASP A 39 -1.90 14.26 -5.26
C ASP A 39 -2.64 14.37 -6.60
N LEU A 40 -3.51 13.41 -6.90
CA LEU A 40 -4.33 13.45 -8.11
C LEU A 40 -5.29 14.65 -8.12
N THR A 41 -5.90 14.95 -6.98
CA THR A 41 -6.81 16.10 -6.84
C THR A 41 -6.06 17.41 -7.09
N THR A 42 -4.88 17.57 -6.49
CA THR A 42 -4.01 18.72 -6.70
C THR A 42 -3.66 18.88 -8.18
N ALA A 43 -3.28 17.78 -8.84
CA ALA A 43 -2.94 17.82 -10.25
C ALA A 43 -4.14 18.20 -11.15
N MET A 44 -5.37 17.79 -10.80
CA MET A 44 -6.57 18.19 -11.54
C MET A 44 -6.91 19.67 -11.35
N VAL A 45 -6.66 20.22 -10.16
CA VAL A 45 -6.77 21.67 -9.91
C VAL A 45 -5.75 22.42 -10.78
N ASP A 46 -4.50 21.96 -10.83
CA ASP A 46 -3.45 22.57 -11.66
C ASP A 46 -3.81 22.56 -13.15
N VAL A 47 -4.30 21.42 -13.67
CA VAL A 47 -4.78 21.31 -15.07
C VAL A 47 -5.92 22.30 -15.32
N SER A 48 -6.85 22.44 -14.38
CA SER A 48 -7.96 23.38 -14.50
C SER A 48 -7.48 24.83 -14.55
N MET A 49 -6.51 25.19 -13.69
CA MET A 49 -5.92 26.53 -13.69
C MET A 49 -5.15 26.83 -14.99
N LYS A 50 -4.34 25.87 -15.47
CA LYS A 50 -3.64 25.99 -16.75
C LYS A 50 -4.60 26.14 -17.93
N ASN A 51 -5.74 25.44 -17.90
CA ASN A 51 -6.77 25.58 -18.95
C ASN A 51 -7.43 26.96 -18.94
N VAL A 52 -7.76 27.50 -17.76
CA VAL A 52 -8.26 28.88 -17.63
C VAL A 52 -7.22 29.88 -18.15
N GLU A 53 -5.96 29.69 -17.81
CA GLU A 53 -4.86 30.53 -18.29
C GLU A 53 -4.73 30.48 -19.82
N LEU A 54 -4.75 29.28 -20.41
CA LEU A 54 -4.70 29.07 -21.86
C LEU A 54 -5.83 29.83 -22.57
N VAL A 55 -7.07 29.65 -22.11
CA VAL A 55 -8.24 30.31 -22.70
C VAL A 55 -8.15 31.84 -22.58
N SER A 56 -7.62 32.34 -21.46
CA SER A 56 -7.49 33.80 -21.23
C SER A 56 -6.36 34.47 -22.02
N LYS A 57 -5.30 33.73 -22.38
CA LYS A 57 -4.07 34.29 -22.98
C LYS A 57 -3.88 33.93 -24.45
N ALA A 58 -4.53 32.89 -24.96
CA ALA A 58 -4.35 32.47 -26.35
C ALA A 58 -4.76 33.59 -27.33
N LYS A 59 -3.86 33.93 -28.26
CA LYS A 59 -4.07 34.98 -29.27
C LYS A 59 -4.78 34.47 -30.52
N GLY A 60 -5.14 33.18 -30.56
CA GLY A 60 -5.86 32.58 -31.66
C GLY A 60 -6.07 31.08 -31.50
N TYR A 61 -6.83 30.50 -32.43
CA TYR A 61 -7.23 29.09 -32.40
C TYR A 61 -6.03 28.13 -32.46
N GLN A 62 -4.95 28.51 -33.14
CA GLN A 62 -3.76 27.68 -33.27
C GLN A 62 -3.01 27.51 -31.94
N GLU A 63 -2.87 28.59 -31.16
CA GLU A 63 -2.29 28.56 -29.80
C GLU A 63 -3.20 27.81 -28.83
N LEU A 64 -4.53 27.94 -28.98
CA LEU A 64 -5.49 27.18 -28.18
C LEU A 64 -5.36 25.67 -28.43
N LEU A 65 -5.27 25.26 -29.69
CA LEU A 65 -5.12 23.84 -30.07
C LEU A 65 -3.80 23.25 -29.56
N SER A 66 -2.68 23.96 -29.71
CA SER A 66 -1.40 23.48 -29.18
C SER A 66 -1.44 23.38 -27.65
N GLY A 67 -2.00 24.38 -26.96
CA GLY A 67 -2.11 24.33 -25.51
C GLY A 67 -3.03 23.22 -24.99
N GLN A 68 -4.13 22.91 -25.71
CA GLN A 68 -4.98 21.77 -25.36
C GLN A 68 -4.26 20.43 -25.56
N ALA A 69 -3.44 20.30 -26.60
CA ALA A 69 -2.63 19.10 -26.82
C ALA A 69 -1.60 18.89 -25.69
N ASP A 70 -0.95 19.97 -25.25
CA ASP A 70 -0.01 19.94 -24.12
C ASP A 70 -0.72 19.58 -22.80
N LEU A 71 -1.86 20.21 -22.52
CA LEU A 71 -2.70 19.89 -21.35
C LEU A 71 -3.16 18.43 -21.34
N ALA A 72 -3.57 17.90 -22.49
CA ALA A 72 -3.97 16.50 -22.61
C ALA A 72 -2.79 15.55 -22.34
N ARG A 73 -1.59 15.92 -22.81
CA ARG A 73 -0.36 15.13 -22.57
C ARG A 73 0.02 15.14 -21.09
N ASP A 74 0.01 16.31 -20.45
CA ASP A 74 0.29 16.47 -19.02
C ASP A 74 -0.72 15.65 -18.18
N CYS A 75 -2.02 15.78 -18.48
CA CYS A 75 -3.06 15.03 -17.79
C CYS A 75 -2.88 13.50 -17.93
N SER A 76 -2.56 13.04 -19.14
CA SER A 76 -2.28 11.62 -19.40
C SER A 76 -1.07 11.12 -18.61
N GLN A 77 0.02 11.89 -18.54
CA GLN A 77 1.20 11.54 -17.76
C GLN A 77 0.91 11.48 -16.25
N THR A 78 0.14 12.43 -15.73
CA THR A 78 -0.31 12.45 -14.34
C THR A 78 -1.14 11.21 -14.01
N LEU A 79 -2.14 10.89 -14.84
CA LEU A 79 -2.98 9.70 -14.63
C LEU A 79 -2.17 8.41 -14.67
N MET A 80 -1.26 8.28 -15.64
CA MET A 80 -0.37 7.11 -15.74
C MET A 80 0.58 6.98 -14.56
N THR A 81 0.99 8.10 -13.96
CA THR A 81 1.85 8.11 -12.76
C THR A 81 1.04 7.70 -11.54
N SER A 82 -0.15 8.30 -11.33
CA SER A 82 -1.06 7.94 -10.25
C SER A 82 -1.46 6.45 -10.29
N TYR A 83 -1.71 5.92 -11.49
CA TYR A 83 -1.98 4.49 -11.67
C TYR A 83 -0.80 3.61 -11.25
N LYS A 84 0.43 3.93 -11.69
CA LYS A 84 1.63 3.17 -11.29
C LYS A 84 1.83 3.21 -9.77
N ASN A 85 1.75 4.39 -9.18
CA ASN A 85 1.91 4.55 -7.74
C ASN A 85 0.86 3.76 -6.95
N GLY A 86 -0.41 3.80 -7.36
CA GLY A 86 -1.48 3.02 -6.72
C GLY A 86 -1.23 1.52 -6.83
N HIS A 87 -0.77 1.04 -7.99
CA HIS A 87 -0.38 -0.35 -8.19
C HIS A 87 0.81 -0.75 -7.30
N ASP A 88 1.80 0.12 -7.14
CA ASP A 88 2.97 -0.12 -6.29
C ASP A 88 2.57 -0.23 -4.81
N VAL A 89 1.67 0.64 -4.33
CA VAL A 89 1.12 0.56 -2.96
C VAL A 89 0.44 -0.80 -2.70
N LEU A 90 -0.35 -1.29 -3.66
CA LEU A 90 -1.01 -2.60 -3.55
C LEU A 90 -0.01 -3.74 -3.57
N ASN A 91 1.03 -3.66 -4.41
CA ASN A 91 2.09 -4.65 -4.46
C ASN A 91 2.89 -4.70 -3.16
N GLU A 92 3.26 -3.55 -2.60
CA GLU A 92 3.95 -3.48 -1.30
C GLU A 92 3.12 -4.12 -0.17
N ALA A 93 1.80 -3.87 -0.17
CA ALA A 93 0.90 -4.50 0.79
C ALA A 93 0.83 -6.03 0.60
N ARG A 94 0.76 -6.49 -0.65
CA ARG A 94 0.77 -7.91 -1.00
C ARG A 94 2.07 -8.59 -0.57
N GLU A 95 3.22 -7.98 -0.83
CA GLU A 95 4.53 -8.49 -0.45
C GLU A 95 4.67 -8.54 1.08
N SER A 96 4.22 -7.50 1.77
CA SER A 96 4.22 -7.45 3.24
C SER A 96 3.35 -8.55 3.86
N MET A 97 2.18 -8.80 3.27
CA MET A 97 1.28 -9.89 3.70
C MET A 97 1.89 -11.27 3.42
N THR A 98 2.53 -11.45 2.26
CA THR A 98 3.21 -12.70 1.91
C THR A 98 4.34 -13.01 2.89
N LYS A 99 5.15 -11.99 3.22
CA LYS A 99 6.21 -12.12 4.23
C LYS A 99 5.65 -12.45 5.61
N LEU A 100 4.54 -11.82 6.00
CA LEU A 100 3.88 -12.13 7.28
C LEU A 100 3.42 -13.60 7.33
N MET A 101 2.86 -14.11 6.22
CA MET A 101 2.47 -15.51 6.11
C MET A 101 3.67 -16.45 6.26
N ASP A 102 4.80 -16.16 5.62
CA ASP A 102 6.03 -16.94 5.76
C ASP A 102 6.55 -16.93 7.21
N GLU A 103 6.48 -15.78 7.89
CA GLU A 103 6.83 -15.65 9.31
C GLU A 103 5.90 -16.50 10.20
N SER A 104 4.59 -16.47 9.95
CA SER A 104 3.61 -17.26 10.70
C SER A 104 3.81 -18.77 10.51
N VAL A 105 4.12 -19.23 9.29
CA VAL A 105 4.42 -20.65 9.02
C VAL A 105 5.65 -21.09 9.80
N LYS A 106 6.74 -20.31 9.77
CA LYS A 106 7.95 -20.61 10.54
C LYS A 106 7.68 -20.67 12.05
N SER A 107 6.91 -19.72 12.58
CA SER A 107 6.53 -19.70 13.99
C SER A 107 5.69 -20.94 14.38
N ALA A 108 4.79 -21.39 13.50
CA ALA A 108 4.00 -22.60 13.72
C ALA A 108 4.88 -23.86 13.71
N GLU A 109 5.83 -23.97 12.77
CA GLU A 109 6.79 -25.09 12.73
C GLU A 109 7.64 -25.17 14.00
N GLU A 110 8.13 -24.03 14.50
CA GLU A 110 8.88 -23.95 15.75
C GLU A 110 8.03 -24.39 16.96
N THR A 111 6.77 -23.96 17.01
CA THR A 111 5.82 -24.34 18.05
C THR A 111 5.57 -25.86 18.04
N VAL A 112 5.38 -26.46 16.86
CA VAL A 112 5.20 -27.91 16.72
C VAL A 112 6.46 -28.69 17.13
N LYS A 113 7.65 -28.19 16.76
CA LYS A 113 8.93 -28.78 17.18
C LYS A 113 9.07 -28.75 18.70
N GLN A 114 8.79 -27.61 19.35
CA GLN A 114 8.83 -27.48 20.81
C GLN A 114 7.81 -28.39 21.50
N ALA A 115 6.58 -28.45 21.00
CA ALA A 115 5.57 -29.35 21.54
C ALA A 115 5.99 -30.83 21.44
N THR A 116 6.62 -31.21 20.33
CA THR A 116 7.12 -32.58 20.11
C THR A 116 8.31 -32.90 21.02
N SER A 117 9.23 -31.96 21.26
CA SER A 117 10.34 -32.16 22.20
C SER A 117 9.86 -32.28 23.64
N ILE A 118 8.89 -31.47 24.06
CA ILE A 118 8.26 -31.56 25.39
C ILE A 118 7.62 -32.95 25.55
N LYS A 119 6.90 -33.43 24.53
CA LYS A 119 6.25 -34.75 24.55
C LYS A 119 7.23 -35.93 24.57
N LYS A 120 8.49 -35.75 24.15
CA LYS A 120 9.56 -36.75 24.24
C LYS A 120 10.30 -36.72 25.58
N ALA A 121 10.28 -35.59 26.28
CA ALA A 121 10.94 -35.39 27.57
C ALA A 121 10.02 -35.68 28.78
N ALA A 122 8.71 -35.75 28.56
CA ALA A 122 7.68 -36.18 29.51
C ALA A 122 7.43 -37.69 29.43
#